data_AF-A0AAW4PW66-F1
#
_entry.id   AF-A0AAW4PW66-F1
#
_cell.length_a   1.000
_cell.length_b   1.000
_cell.length_c   1.000
_cell.angle_alpha   90.00
_cell.angle_beta   90.00
_cell.angle_gamma   90.00
#
_symmetry.space_group_name_H-M   'P 1'
#
loop_
_entity.id
_entity.type
_entity.pdbx_description
1 polymer ?
#
loop_
_entity_poly.entity_id
_entity_poly.type
_entity_poly.pdbx_seq_one_letter_code
_entity_poly.pdbx_strand_id
1 'polypeptide(L)'
;MSFYASIAGYITYRSNEHLEAVLDYLKEGDWMNDSEQWLVYGDSSYTRGQPAVNHHSNSLLIPFGHYRNLARVTTELFAGATDGCVVSASTDGCFDAWRETPLESASGVSPGAGGAVSSVECIDLSDYARLRGLGTITPSEPGYIEWQQSVVGAFHDEYDPDLPEYLTRSVS
;
A
#
# COMPACT_ATOMS: atom_id res chain seq x y z
N MET A 1 15.94 -9.85 7.52
CA MET A 1 15.37 -10.54 6.33
C MET A 1 14.51 -9.54 5.56
N SER A 2 14.69 -9.42 4.25
CA SER A 2 13.85 -8.58 3.39
C SER A 2 12.82 -9.42 2.63
N PHE A 3 11.64 -8.88 2.40
CA PHE A 3 10.57 -9.51 1.63
C PHE A 3 9.96 -8.47 0.67
N TYR A 4 9.25 -8.94 -0.34
CA TYR A 4 8.52 -8.10 -1.29
C TYR A 4 7.01 -8.33 -1.18
N ALA A 5 6.26 -7.24 -1.33
CA ALA A 5 4.81 -7.24 -1.39
C ALA A 5 4.35 -6.41 -2.58
N SER A 6 3.29 -6.84 -3.26
CA SER A 6 2.51 -5.94 -4.10
C SER A 6 1.66 -5.06 -3.19
N ILE A 7 1.68 -3.75 -3.44
CA ILE A 7 0.94 -2.77 -2.64
C ILE A 7 0.30 -1.76 -3.59
N ALA A 8 -0.94 -1.38 -3.28
CA ALA A 8 -1.64 -0.27 -3.91
C ALA A 8 -2.52 0.43 -2.86
N GLY A 9 -2.81 1.70 -3.05
CA GLY A 9 -3.72 2.40 -2.15
C GLY A 9 -3.62 3.90 -2.19
N TYR A 10 -4.32 4.53 -1.25
CA TYR A 10 -4.23 5.95 -0.99
C TYR A 10 -4.48 6.25 0.49
N ILE A 11 -3.99 7.39 0.95
CA ILE A 11 -4.26 7.92 2.29
C ILE A 11 -4.49 9.43 2.16
N THR A 12 -5.53 9.93 2.81
CA THR A 12 -5.82 11.37 2.96
C THR A 12 -5.60 11.77 4.41
N TYR A 13 -4.91 12.89 4.62
CA TYR A 13 -4.50 13.36 5.94
C TYR A 13 -5.28 14.59 6.36
N ARG A 14 -5.43 14.76 7.67
CA ARG A 14 -6.11 15.93 8.24
C ARG A 14 -5.39 17.26 8.02
N SER A 15 -4.06 17.24 7.84
CA SER A 15 -3.25 18.44 7.64
C SER A 15 -1.96 18.14 6.90
N ASN A 16 -1.36 19.18 6.32
CA ASN A 16 -0.08 19.11 5.63
C ASN A 16 1.03 18.56 6.52
N GLU A 17 1.05 18.93 7.81
CA GLU A 17 2.07 18.46 8.76
C GLU A 17 2.08 16.92 8.91
N HIS A 18 0.91 16.27 8.85
CA HIS A 18 0.85 14.81 8.88
C HIS A 18 1.35 14.20 7.56
N LEU A 19 0.97 14.81 6.43
CA LEU A 19 1.48 14.38 5.13
C LEU A 19 3.01 14.49 5.09
N GLU A 20 3.60 15.63 5.46
CA GLU A 20 5.06 15.82 5.49
C GLU A 20 5.76 14.79 6.38
N ALA A 21 5.23 14.52 7.57
CA ALA A 21 5.80 13.50 8.46
C ALA A 21 5.82 12.09 7.81
N VAL A 22 4.80 11.76 7.01
CA VAL A 22 4.79 10.52 6.23
C VAL A 22 5.78 10.58 5.06
N LEU A 23 5.89 11.70 4.37
CA LEU A 23 6.85 11.85 3.27
C LEU A 23 8.29 11.73 3.76
N ASP A 24 8.62 12.34 4.89
CA ASP A 24 9.93 12.22 5.54
C ASP A 24 10.23 10.76 5.88
N TYR A 25 9.25 10.07 6.49
CA TYR A 25 9.38 8.65 6.80
C TYR A 25 9.59 7.78 5.54
N LEU A 26 8.87 8.06 4.45
CA LEU A 26 9.00 7.32 3.20
C LEU A 26 10.33 7.56 2.48
N LYS A 27 10.86 8.79 2.59
CA LYS A 27 12.19 9.16 2.09
C LYS A 27 13.30 8.48 2.89
N GLU A 28 13.21 8.49 4.21
CA GLU A 28 14.16 7.80 5.10
C GLU A 28 14.22 6.29 4.85
N GLY A 29 13.12 5.69 4.41
CA GLY A 29 13.04 4.26 4.09
C GLY A 29 13.39 3.88 2.65
N ASP A 30 13.90 4.81 1.84
CA ASP A 30 14.24 4.61 0.42
C ASP A 30 13.04 4.10 -0.43
N TRP A 31 11.81 4.49 -0.09
CA TRP A 31 10.62 4.20 -0.92
C TRP A 31 10.24 5.36 -1.82
N MET A 32 10.64 6.57 -1.45
CA MET A 32 10.32 7.81 -2.16
C MET A 32 11.58 8.69 -2.25
N ASN A 33 11.72 9.45 -3.34
CA ASN A 33 12.81 10.44 -3.47
C ASN A 33 12.40 11.84 -3.02
N ASP A 34 13.37 12.77 -3.03
CA ASP A 34 13.14 14.19 -2.69
C ASP A 34 12.16 14.91 -3.62
N SER A 35 11.91 14.34 -4.80
CA SER A 35 10.90 14.83 -5.75
C SER A 35 9.53 14.18 -5.56
N GLU A 36 9.32 13.50 -4.43
CA GLU A 36 8.07 12.83 -4.06
C GLU A 36 7.63 11.77 -5.07
N GLN A 37 8.59 11.05 -5.65
CA GLN A 37 8.32 9.96 -6.57
C GLN A 37 8.65 8.62 -5.92
N TRP A 38 7.76 7.64 -6.08
CA TRP A 38 8.00 6.29 -5.62
C TRP A 38 9.16 5.63 -6.37
N LEU A 39 10.05 4.99 -5.64
CA LEU A 39 11.21 4.29 -6.18
C LEU A 39 10.86 2.86 -6.59
N VAL A 40 11.47 2.39 -7.68
CA VAL A 40 11.39 1.00 -8.13
C VAL A 40 12.52 0.22 -7.44
N TYR A 41 12.16 -0.71 -6.56
CA TYR A 41 13.12 -1.50 -5.76
C TYR A 41 14.11 -0.67 -4.92
N GLY A 42 13.75 0.57 -4.58
CA GLY A 42 14.62 1.50 -3.84
C GLY A 42 15.74 2.11 -4.69
N ASP A 43 15.71 1.96 -6.01
CA ASP A 43 16.68 2.60 -6.91
C ASP A 43 16.21 4.01 -7.25
N SER A 44 16.98 5.02 -6.83
CA SER A 44 16.71 6.43 -7.09
C SER A 44 16.76 6.81 -8.57
N SER A 45 17.34 5.96 -9.41
CA SER A 45 17.41 6.14 -10.87
C SER A 45 16.12 5.72 -11.57
N TYR A 46 15.26 4.94 -10.90
CA TYR A 46 14.02 4.40 -11.46
C TYR A 46 12.82 4.79 -10.60
N THR A 47 11.99 5.67 -11.12
CA THR A 47 10.79 6.14 -10.43
C THR A 47 9.52 5.62 -11.10
N ARG A 48 8.46 5.46 -10.30
CA ARG A 48 7.12 5.18 -10.82
C ARG A 48 6.54 6.49 -11.36
N GLY A 49 6.13 6.50 -12.62
CA GLY A 49 5.73 7.72 -13.34
C GLY A 49 4.38 8.34 -12.95
N GLN A 50 3.74 7.91 -11.87
CA GLN A 50 2.46 8.45 -11.39
C GLN A 50 2.69 9.51 -10.29
N PRO A 51 1.94 10.62 -10.27
CA PRO A 51 2.03 11.60 -9.18
C PRO A 51 1.68 10.93 -7.85
N ALA A 52 2.61 10.94 -6.89
CA ALA A 52 2.43 10.26 -5.61
C ALA A 52 1.74 11.13 -4.57
N VAL A 53 1.81 12.46 -4.68
CA VAL A 53 1.42 13.38 -3.61
C VAL A 53 0.52 14.49 -4.15
N ASN A 54 -0.55 14.77 -3.42
CA ASN A 54 -1.41 15.93 -3.64
C ASN A 54 -1.45 16.78 -2.36
N HIS A 55 -0.64 17.84 -2.34
CA HIS A 55 -0.56 18.78 -1.21
C HIS A 55 -1.82 19.63 -1.03
N HIS A 56 -2.69 19.76 -2.05
CA HIS A 56 -3.94 20.51 -1.91
C HIS A 56 -4.96 19.74 -1.06
N SER A 57 -5.07 18.43 -1.27
CA SER A 57 -5.95 17.54 -0.51
C SER A 57 -5.25 16.85 0.66
N ASN A 58 -3.96 17.13 0.89
CA ASN A 58 -3.09 16.40 1.82
C ASN A 58 -3.18 14.89 1.61
N SER A 59 -2.86 14.41 0.41
CA SER A 59 -3.06 13.01 0.06
C SER A 59 -1.82 12.35 -0.52
N LEU A 60 -1.64 11.08 -0.17
CA LEU A 60 -0.62 10.19 -0.69
C LEU A 60 -1.30 9.10 -1.52
N LEU A 61 -0.85 8.93 -2.76
CA LEU A 61 -1.17 7.82 -3.64
C LEU A 61 -0.03 6.80 -3.57
N ILE A 62 -0.36 5.54 -3.31
CA ILE A 62 0.55 4.40 -3.42
C ILE A 62 0.20 3.67 -4.72
N PRO A 63 0.96 3.87 -5.81
CA PRO A 63 0.65 3.24 -7.08
C PRO A 63 0.88 1.73 -6.97
N PHE A 64 0.10 0.93 -7.70
CA PHE A 64 0.29 -0.51 -7.73
C PHE A 64 1.74 -0.86 -8.10
N GLY A 65 2.34 -1.73 -7.29
CA GLY A 65 3.68 -2.21 -7.57
C GLY A 65 4.29 -3.04 -6.47
N HIS A 66 5.47 -3.59 -6.74
CA HIS A 66 6.25 -4.33 -5.76
C HIS A 66 7.14 -3.41 -4.94
N TYR A 67 6.98 -3.48 -3.61
CA TYR A 67 7.75 -2.69 -2.66
C TYR A 67 8.50 -3.62 -1.71
N ARG A 68 9.77 -3.29 -1.47
CA ARG A 68 10.60 -4.03 -0.53
C ARG A 68 10.31 -3.54 0.88
N ASN A 69 9.90 -4.44 1.77
CA ASN A 69 9.62 -4.16 3.18
C ASN A 69 8.53 -3.10 3.51
N LEU A 70 7.95 -2.37 2.55
CA LEU A 70 6.98 -1.31 2.83
C LEU A 70 5.75 -1.84 3.59
N ALA A 71 5.28 -3.05 3.26
CA ALA A 71 4.17 -3.70 3.97
C ALA A 71 4.45 -3.95 5.47
N ARG A 72 5.68 -3.82 5.97
CA ARG A 72 5.92 -3.87 7.43
C ARG A 72 5.51 -2.60 8.16
N VAL A 73 5.39 -1.50 7.43
CA VAL A 73 5.26 -0.16 8.00
C VAL A 73 4.04 0.60 7.48
N THR A 74 3.15 -0.08 6.75
CA THR A 74 1.95 0.52 6.14
C THR A 74 0.99 1.06 7.20
N THR A 75 0.89 0.39 8.35
CA THR A 75 0.09 0.84 9.49
C THR A 75 0.52 2.23 9.98
N GLU A 76 1.82 2.48 10.11
CA GLU A 76 2.37 3.76 10.57
C GLU A 76 2.01 4.92 9.65
N LEU A 77 1.73 4.66 8.37
CA LEU A 77 1.35 5.68 7.39
C LEU A 77 -0.06 6.26 7.66
N PHE A 78 -0.86 5.64 8.53
CA PHE A 78 -2.22 6.09 8.85
C PHE A 78 -2.30 7.13 9.99
N ALA A 79 -1.19 7.53 10.59
CA ALA A 79 -1.19 8.59 11.60
C ALA A 79 -1.74 9.91 11.02
N GLY A 80 -2.83 10.44 11.58
CA GLY A 80 -3.50 11.64 11.06
C GLY A 80 -4.41 11.40 9.85
N ALA A 81 -4.62 10.15 9.43
CA ALA A 81 -5.48 9.82 8.31
C ALA A 81 -6.96 10.14 8.60
N THR A 82 -7.64 10.71 7.61
CA THR A 82 -9.09 10.99 7.62
C THR A 82 -9.85 10.07 6.68
N ASP A 83 -9.17 9.53 5.67
CA ASP A 83 -9.67 8.51 4.76
C ASP A 83 -8.46 7.74 4.17
N GLY A 84 -8.69 6.54 3.68
CA GLY A 84 -7.63 5.77 3.03
C GLY A 84 -7.93 4.28 2.96
N CYS A 85 -7.25 3.64 2.02
CA CYS A 85 -7.27 2.20 1.85
C CYS A 85 -5.91 1.76 1.28
N VAL A 86 -5.24 0.84 1.97
CA VAL A 86 -3.98 0.26 1.51
C VAL A 86 -4.15 -1.25 1.42
N VAL A 87 -3.92 -1.80 0.24
CA VAL A 87 -4.06 -3.22 -0.08
C VAL A 87 -2.67 -3.78 -0.32
N SER A 88 -2.33 -4.85 0.40
CA SER A 88 -1.04 -5.50 0.32
C SER A 88 -1.20 -7.00 0.12
N ALA A 89 -0.40 -7.60 -0.76
CA ALA A 89 -0.29 -9.04 -0.90
C ALA A 89 1.17 -9.47 -1.00
N SER A 90 1.51 -10.60 -0.39
CA SER A 90 2.87 -11.14 -0.47
C SER A 90 3.10 -11.76 -1.85
N THR A 91 4.28 -11.47 -2.40
CA THR A 91 4.76 -12.13 -3.61
C THR A 91 5.65 -13.35 -3.33
N ASP A 92 6.12 -13.50 -2.09
CA ASP A 92 7.08 -14.53 -1.68
C ASP A 92 6.55 -15.48 -0.59
N GLY A 93 5.26 -15.36 -0.25
CA GLY A 93 4.59 -16.23 0.73
C GLY A 93 4.96 -15.93 2.19
N CYS A 94 5.57 -14.78 2.49
CA CYS A 94 5.87 -14.38 3.87
C CYS A 94 4.62 -14.04 4.69
N PHE A 95 3.52 -13.70 4.02
CA PHE A 95 2.17 -13.51 4.53
C PHE A 95 1.19 -13.75 3.36
N ASP A 96 -0.11 -13.71 3.57
CA ASP A 96 -1.07 -13.82 2.47
C ASP A 96 -1.35 -12.44 1.85
N ALA A 97 -2.43 -11.81 2.29
CA ALA A 97 -2.79 -10.45 1.91
C ALA A 97 -3.55 -9.77 3.05
N TRP A 98 -3.65 -8.46 2.98
CA TRP A 98 -4.54 -7.69 3.84
C TRP A 98 -4.97 -6.39 3.19
N ARG A 99 -6.03 -5.82 3.77
CA ARG A 99 -6.53 -4.49 3.49
C ARG A 99 -6.51 -3.68 4.78
N GLU A 100 -5.93 -2.49 4.72
CA GLU A 100 -5.88 -1.54 5.84
C GLU A 100 -6.72 -0.32 5.55
N THR A 101 -7.46 0.14 6.56
CA THR A 101 -8.27 1.36 6.53
C THR A 101 -8.07 2.14 7.83
N PRO A 102 -8.21 3.48 7.83
CA PRO A 102 -7.98 4.28 9.03
C PRO A 102 -9.04 3.98 10.11
N LEU A 103 -8.61 3.95 11.37
CA LEU A 103 -9.53 4.02 12.50
C LEU A 103 -10.10 5.43 12.63
N GLU A 104 -11.30 5.58 13.21
CA GLU A 104 -11.88 6.90 13.50
C GLU A 104 -10.95 7.79 14.34
N SER A 105 -10.18 7.18 15.25
CA SER A 105 -9.20 7.86 16.10
C SER A 105 -7.89 8.24 15.39
N ALA A 106 -7.63 7.73 14.18
CA ALA A 106 -6.37 7.93 13.47
C ALA A 106 -6.09 9.42 13.22
N SER A 107 -7.14 10.17 12.85
CA SER A 107 -7.07 11.62 12.67
C SER A 107 -6.63 12.37 13.94
N GLY A 108 -6.84 11.81 15.14
CA GLY A 108 -6.43 12.42 16.39
C GLY A 108 -4.96 12.24 16.75
N VAL A 109 -4.25 11.37 16.04
CA VAL A 109 -2.84 11.01 16.33
C VAL A 109 -1.90 12.07 15.79
N SER A 110 -0.91 12.45 16.59
CA SER A 110 0.09 13.45 16.21
C SER A 110 0.92 13.03 14.99
N PRO A 111 1.47 13.99 14.21
CA PRO A 111 2.37 13.69 13.10
C PRO A 111 3.56 12.83 13.54
N GLY A 112 3.86 11.78 12.78
CA GLY A 112 4.96 10.85 13.06
C GLY A 112 4.77 9.96 14.30
N ALA A 113 3.64 10.09 15.02
CA ALA A 113 3.33 9.20 16.13
C ALA A 113 2.71 7.89 15.60
N GLY A 114 3.28 6.76 16.00
CA GLY A 114 2.69 5.44 15.73
C GLY A 114 1.54 5.11 16.69
N GLY A 115 1.00 3.90 16.55
CA GLY A 115 -0.03 3.35 17.44
C GLY A 115 -1.11 2.58 16.69
N ALA A 116 -2.22 2.32 17.35
CA ALA A 116 -3.41 1.77 16.70
C ALA A 116 -4.07 2.88 15.87
N VAL A 117 -3.68 2.97 14.58
CA VAL A 117 -4.16 3.99 13.63
C VAL A 117 -4.92 3.40 12.45
N SER A 118 -4.77 2.10 12.17
CA SER A 118 -5.53 1.40 11.13
C SER A 118 -6.23 0.16 11.68
N SER A 119 -7.32 -0.25 11.03
CA SER A 119 -7.86 -1.59 11.11
C SER A 119 -7.30 -2.43 9.96
N VAL A 120 -6.91 -3.66 10.27
CA VAL A 120 -6.35 -4.62 9.31
C VAL A 120 -7.34 -5.76 9.09
N GLU A 121 -7.78 -5.95 7.85
CA GLU A 121 -8.54 -7.12 7.41
C GLU A 121 -7.56 -8.10 6.73
N CYS A 122 -7.24 -9.20 7.40
CA CYS A 122 -6.38 -10.26 6.84
C CYS A 122 -7.18 -11.15 5.88
N ILE A 123 -6.60 -11.45 4.73
CA ILE A 123 -7.24 -12.19 3.64
C ILE A 123 -6.33 -13.37 3.28
N ASP A 124 -6.83 -14.59 3.50
CA ASP A 124 -6.16 -15.82 3.08
C ASP A 124 -6.29 -15.97 1.56
N LEU A 125 -5.15 -15.93 0.86
CA LEU A 125 -5.12 -15.98 -0.61
C LEU A 125 -5.53 -17.35 -1.15
N SER A 126 -5.32 -18.43 -0.41
CA SER A 126 -5.74 -19.78 -0.82
C SER A 126 -7.26 -19.92 -0.74
N ASP A 127 -7.86 -19.42 0.34
CA ASP A 127 -9.32 -19.39 0.49
C ASP A 127 -9.97 -18.42 -0.49
N TYR A 128 -9.37 -17.24 -0.73
CA TYR A 128 -9.78 -16.32 -1.78
C TYR A 128 -9.78 -17.00 -3.16
N ALA A 129 -8.67 -17.63 -3.55
CA ALA A 129 -8.53 -18.32 -4.82
C ALA A 129 -9.58 -19.43 -5.00
N ARG A 130 -9.82 -20.21 -3.94
CA ARG A 130 -10.86 -21.25 -3.91
C ARG A 130 -12.26 -20.66 -4.14
N LEU A 131 -12.61 -19.57 -3.46
CA LEU A 131 -13.93 -18.92 -3.56
C LEU A 131 -14.15 -18.24 -4.92
N ARG A 132 -13.08 -17.82 -5.60
CA ARG A 132 -13.13 -17.21 -6.94
C ARG A 132 -12.93 -18.20 -8.09
N GLY A 133 -12.82 -19.50 -7.78
CA GLY A 133 -12.69 -20.55 -8.80
C GLY A 133 -11.33 -20.59 -9.49
N LEU A 134 -10.29 -19.99 -8.88
CA LEU A 134 -8.91 -20.00 -9.38
C LEU A 134 -8.16 -21.29 -9.00
N GLY A 135 -8.80 -22.17 -8.23
CA GLY A 135 -8.19 -23.38 -7.69
C GLY A 135 -7.20 -23.09 -6.57
N THR A 136 -6.58 -24.14 -6.04
CA THR A 136 -5.58 -24.04 -4.97
C THR A 136 -4.36 -24.87 -5.36
N ILE A 137 -3.17 -24.28 -5.24
CA ILE A 137 -1.89 -24.96 -5.47
C ILE A 137 -1.04 -24.78 -4.21
N THR A 138 -0.40 -25.86 -3.76
CA THR A 138 0.50 -25.82 -2.60
C THR A 138 1.89 -25.30 -3.00
N PRO A 139 2.64 -24.65 -2.09
CA PRO A 139 3.97 -24.11 -2.40
C PRO A 139 4.98 -25.11 -2.99
N SER A 140 4.79 -26.41 -2.72
CA SER A 140 5.65 -27.49 -3.24
C SER A 140 5.29 -27.97 -4.66
N GLU A 141 4.12 -27.58 -5.19
CA GLU A 141 3.64 -28.06 -6.48
C GLU A 141 4.21 -27.25 -7.65
N PRO A 142 4.52 -27.89 -8.79
CA PRO A 142 4.90 -27.18 -10.01
C PRO A 142 3.79 -26.21 -10.44
N GLY A 143 4.17 -24.99 -10.83
CA GLY A 143 3.22 -23.95 -11.24
C GLY A 143 2.73 -23.05 -10.09
N TYR A 144 3.19 -23.26 -8.85
CA TYR A 144 2.80 -22.44 -7.71
C TYR A 144 3.09 -20.94 -7.91
N ILE A 145 4.25 -20.59 -8.49
CA ILE A 145 4.64 -19.19 -8.67
C ILE A 145 3.71 -18.49 -9.67
N GLU A 146 3.42 -19.14 -10.80
CA GLU A 146 2.50 -18.61 -11.81
C GLU A 146 1.07 -18.51 -11.27
N TRP A 147 0.64 -19.50 -10.49
CA TRP A 147 -0.65 -19.47 -9.79
C TRP A 147 -0.72 -18.33 -8.78
N GLN A 148 0.30 -18.17 -7.92
CA GLN A 148 0.36 -17.10 -6.91
C GLN A 148 0.29 -15.73 -7.57
N GLN A 149 1.02 -15.52 -8.67
CA GLN A 149 0.96 -14.27 -9.44
C GLN A 149 -0.43 -13.99 -9.99
N SER A 150 -1.13 -15.03 -10.48
CA SER A 150 -2.48 -14.90 -11.00
C SER A 150 -3.50 -14.59 -9.89
N VAL A 151 -3.36 -15.24 -8.73
CA VAL A 151 -4.21 -15.00 -7.55
C VAL A 151 -3.99 -13.59 -7.01
N VAL A 152 -2.73 -13.14 -6.89
CA VAL A 152 -2.40 -11.77 -6.46
C VAL A 152 -2.93 -10.73 -7.45
N GLY A 153 -2.82 -10.97 -8.76
CA GLY A 153 -3.41 -10.10 -9.78
C GLY A 153 -4.92 -9.97 -9.62
N ALA A 154 -5.63 -11.10 -9.53
CA ALA A 154 -7.07 -11.12 -9.33
C ALA A 154 -7.49 -10.50 -7.98
N PHE A 155 -6.66 -10.63 -6.95
CA PHE A 155 -6.88 -10.00 -5.65
C PHE A 155 -6.82 -8.47 -5.76
N HIS A 156 -5.78 -7.92 -6.41
CA HIS A 156 -5.67 -6.48 -6.63
C HIS A 156 -6.79 -5.95 -7.54
N ASP A 157 -7.20 -6.69 -8.57
CA ASP A 157 -8.35 -6.33 -9.42
C ASP A 157 -9.67 -6.18 -8.62
N GLU A 158 -9.82 -6.89 -7.50
CA GLU A 158 -11.03 -6.87 -6.66
C GLU A 158 -10.94 -5.89 -5.49
N TYR A 159 -9.77 -5.81 -4.83
CA TYR A 159 -9.63 -5.09 -3.56
C TYR A 159 -8.99 -3.71 -3.70
N ASP A 160 -8.24 -3.45 -4.78
CA ASP A 160 -7.60 -2.14 -4.93
C ASP A 160 -8.66 -1.03 -4.91
N PRO A 161 -8.44 0.03 -4.12
CA PRO A 161 -9.44 1.06 -4.01
C PRO A 161 -9.54 1.84 -5.32
N ASP A 162 -10.78 2.11 -5.74
CA ASP A 162 -11.03 3.18 -6.71
C ASP A 162 -10.42 4.47 -6.15
N LEU A 163 -9.58 5.13 -6.94
CA LEU A 163 -8.98 6.39 -6.53
C LEU A 163 -10.06 7.47 -6.48
N PRO A 164 -10.25 8.15 -5.34
CA PRO A 164 -11.19 9.26 -5.27
C PRO A 164 -10.92 10.30 -6.36
N GLU A 165 -11.98 10.82 -6.99
CA GLU A 165 -11.84 11.80 -8.09
C GLU A 165 -10.99 13.02 -7.73
N TYR A 166 -11.00 13.42 -6.45
CA TYR A 166 -10.21 14.56 -5.99
C TYR A 166 -8.70 14.28 -5.96
N LEU A 167 -8.29 13.00 -5.97
CA LEU A 167 -6.90 12.59 -6.12
C LEU A 167 -6.45 12.53 -7.59
N THR A 168 -7.38 12.32 -8.51
CA THR A 168 -7.09 12.17 -9.95
C THR A 168 -7.22 13.49 -10.72
N ARG A 169 -7.87 14.51 -10.15
CA ARG A 169 -7.90 15.86 -10.72
C ARG A 169 -6.55 16.54 -10.53
N SER A 170 -5.70 16.47 -11.55
CA SER A 170 -4.57 17.37 -11.69
C SER A 170 -5.08 18.81 -11.64
N VAL A 171 -4.60 19.62 -10.69
CA VAL A 171 -4.84 21.06 -10.73
C VAL A 171 -4.03 21.59 -11.91
N SER A 172 -4.74 21.87 -13.00
CA SER A 172 -4.23 22.52 -14.21
C SER A 172 -3.77 23.94 -13.95
#